data_AF-A0A944BRU6-F1
#
_entry.id   AF-A0A944BRU6-F1
#
_cell.length_a   1.000
_cell.length_b   1.000
_cell.length_c   1.000
_cell.angle_alpha   90.00
_cell.angle_beta   90.00
_cell.angle_gamma   90.00
#
_symmetry.space_group_name_H-M   'P 1'
#
loop_
_entity.id
_entity.type
_entity.pdbx_description
1 polymer ?
#
loop_
_entity_poly.entity_id
_entity_poly.type
_entity_poly.pdbx_seq_one_letter_code
_entity_poly.pdbx_strand_id
1 'polypeptide(L)'
;MYSYIWDVETGGLLLTNDKLKFSKEPRPVYYRELDILGFDKYWSYPKNDDAPIMWAEANNYIYRGRTIAKTKGGSLYTAPELIVVDDSDCGDALVAVDIPKMVERNRELLETLSQETVKKAYGVYNKYRSKVDVFYVAFSGGKDSVVTLDIVSRALPHNAFVVLFGDTGMEFSDTYE
;
A
#
# COMPACT_ATOMS: atom_id res chain seq x y z
N MET A 1 5.67 -1.41 -12.65
CA MET A 1 4.84 -1.84 -11.51
C MET A 1 4.04 -3.06 -11.95
N TYR A 2 3.86 -4.07 -11.10
CA TYR A 2 2.98 -5.19 -11.42
C TYR A 2 1.56 -4.66 -11.60
N SER A 3 0.83 -5.24 -12.53
CA SER A 3 -0.61 -5.01 -12.64
C SER A 3 -1.31 -5.71 -11.49
N TYR A 4 -2.53 -5.27 -11.20
CA TYR A 4 -3.40 -5.93 -10.25
C TYR A 4 -4.81 -5.97 -10.79
N ILE A 5 -5.57 -6.94 -10.31
CA ILE A 5 -7.02 -6.99 -10.48
C ILE A 5 -7.67 -6.89 -9.11
N TRP A 6 -8.92 -6.44 -9.10
CA TRP A 6 -9.71 -6.37 -7.88
C TRP A 6 -10.27 -7.75 -7.55
N ASP A 7 -9.98 -8.22 -6.34
CA ASP A 7 -10.48 -9.51 -5.86
C ASP A 7 -11.79 -9.30 -5.09
N VAL A 8 -12.89 -9.75 -5.69
CA VAL A 8 -14.24 -9.61 -5.12
C VAL A 8 -14.38 -10.38 -3.81
N GLU A 9 -13.69 -11.52 -3.66
CA GLU A 9 -13.84 -12.37 -2.48
C GLU A 9 -13.15 -11.77 -1.25
N THR A 10 -11.90 -11.35 -1.39
CA THR A 10 -11.15 -10.72 -0.28
C THR A 10 -11.52 -9.25 -0.12
N GLY A 11 -12.01 -8.60 -1.18
CA GLY A 11 -12.12 -7.13 -1.26
C GLY A 11 -10.77 -6.45 -1.52
N GLY A 12 -9.72 -7.24 -1.73
CA GLY A 12 -8.33 -6.80 -1.85
C GLY A 12 -7.84 -6.69 -3.29
N LEU A 13 -6.53 -6.66 -3.41
CA LEU A 13 -5.79 -6.64 -4.66
C LEU A 13 -5.20 -8.02 -4.95
N LEU A 14 -5.31 -8.49 -6.19
CA LEU A 14 -4.59 -9.66 -6.68
C LEU A 14 -3.57 -9.22 -7.72
N LEU A 15 -2.29 -9.47 -7.44
CA LEU A 15 -1.18 -9.11 -8.32
C LEU A 15 -1.15 -10.04 -9.54
N THR A 16 -0.86 -9.47 -10.71
CA THR A 16 -0.68 -10.22 -11.96
C THR A 16 0.69 -9.93 -12.56
N ASN A 17 1.23 -10.90 -13.33
CA ASN A 17 2.58 -10.81 -13.92
C ASN A 17 2.74 -9.74 -15.01
N ASP A 18 1.65 -9.10 -15.42
CA ASP A 18 1.68 -8.05 -16.43
C ASP A 18 2.34 -6.79 -15.89
N LYS A 19 3.23 -6.19 -16.69
CA LYS A 19 3.81 -4.89 -16.36
C LYS A 19 2.92 -3.80 -16.91
N LEU A 20 2.31 -3.01 -16.03
CA LEU A 20 1.59 -1.82 -16.47
C LEU A 20 2.56 -0.77 -17.04
N LYS A 21 2.16 -0.14 -18.15
CA LYS A 21 2.86 1.02 -18.73
C LYS A 21 2.75 2.27 -17.84
N PHE A 22 1.72 2.33 -16.99
CA PHE A 22 1.46 3.43 -16.07
C PHE A 22 1.19 2.88 -14.66
N SER A 23 1.68 3.59 -13.65
CA SER A 23 1.39 3.23 -12.27
C SER A 23 -0.05 3.62 -11.94
N LYS A 24 -0.78 2.67 -11.37
CA LYS A 24 -2.02 2.91 -10.65
C LYS A 24 -1.69 2.78 -9.17
N GLU A 25 -2.11 3.75 -8.37
CA GLU A 25 -1.79 3.82 -6.94
C GLU A 25 -3.07 3.61 -6.12
N PRO A 26 -3.50 2.36 -5.93
CA PRO A 26 -4.62 2.06 -5.05
C PRO A 26 -4.20 2.34 -3.61
N ARG A 27 -4.98 3.15 -2.91
CA ARG A 27 -4.76 3.44 -1.48
C ARG A 27 -5.87 2.79 -0.64
N PRO A 28 -5.54 2.15 0.48
CA PRO A 28 -6.54 1.60 1.39
C PRO A 28 -7.37 2.74 2.01
N VAL A 29 -8.67 2.52 2.17
CA VAL A 29 -9.60 3.48 2.78
C VAL A 29 -10.17 2.88 4.05
N TYR A 30 -9.98 3.58 5.17
CA TYR A 30 -10.44 3.19 6.50
C TYR A 30 -11.70 3.96 6.90
N TYR A 31 -12.40 3.49 7.94
CA TYR A 31 -13.69 4.05 8.35
C TYR A 31 -13.63 5.55 8.66
N ARG A 32 -12.52 6.06 9.20
CA ARG A 32 -12.38 7.50 9.52
C ARG A 32 -12.47 8.37 8.27
N GLU A 33 -11.89 7.92 7.17
CA GLU A 33 -11.99 8.62 5.89
C GLU A 33 -13.43 8.59 5.36
N LEU A 34 -14.09 7.44 5.47
CA LEU A 34 -15.50 7.29 5.08
C LEU A 34 -16.43 8.21 5.90
N ASP A 35 -16.19 8.31 7.22
CA ASP A 35 -16.92 9.20 8.13
C ASP A 35 -16.71 10.67 7.73
N ILE A 36 -15.48 11.09 7.40
CA ILE A 36 -15.16 12.46 6.96
C ILE A 36 -15.90 12.81 5.65
N LEU A 37 -16.03 11.85 4.74
CA LEU A 37 -16.64 12.04 3.43
C LEU A 37 -18.17 11.84 3.42
N GLY A 38 -18.75 11.43 4.55
CA GLY A 38 -20.20 11.27 4.69
C GLY A 38 -20.77 9.99 4.07
N PHE A 39 -19.97 8.92 4.01
CA PHE A 39 -20.44 7.59 3.57
C PHE A 39 -21.42 6.95 4.57
N ASP A 40 -21.37 7.37 5.84
CA ASP A 40 -22.24 6.94 6.93
C ASP A 40 -23.73 7.20 6.67
N LYS A 41 -24.05 8.15 5.78
CA LYS A 41 -25.43 8.45 5.35
C LYS A 41 -26.04 7.40 4.42
N TYR A 42 -25.19 6.59 3.78
CA TYR A 42 -25.59 5.66 2.72
C TYR A 42 -25.38 4.20 3.15
N TRP A 43 -24.26 3.89 3.80
CA TRP A 43 -23.93 2.51 4.17
C TRP A 43 -23.46 2.42 5.63
N SER A 44 -23.76 1.29 6.28
CA SER A 44 -23.16 0.92 7.56
C SER A 44 -21.81 0.22 7.34
N TYR A 45 -20.83 0.43 8.22
CA TYR A 45 -19.52 -0.24 8.16
C TYR A 45 -18.88 -0.35 9.55
N PRO A 46 -17.96 -1.31 9.76
CA PRO A 46 -17.28 -1.45 11.04
C PRO A 46 -16.40 -0.22 11.32
N LYS A 47 -16.46 0.27 12.56
CA LYS A 47 -15.68 1.43 13.04
C LYS A 47 -14.43 1.00 13.79
N ASN A 48 -13.63 0.13 13.17
CA ASN A 48 -12.32 -0.28 13.66
C ASN A 48 -11.24 0.01 12.61
N ASP A 49 -10.01 0.27 13.09
CA ASP A 49 -8.86 0.57 12.23
C ASP A 49 -8.05 -0.69 11.88
N ASP A 50 -8.57 -1.89 12.18
CA ASP A 50 -7.85 -3.17 12.00
C ASP A 50 -7.62 -3.51 10.53
N ALA A 51 -8.56 -3.11 9.65
CA ALA A 51 -8.48 -3.38 8.22
C ALA A 51 -9.20 -2.30 7.41
N PRO A 52 -8.77 -2.06 6.15
CA PRO A 52 -9.47 -1.13 5.28
C PRO A 52 -10.82 -1.70 4.86
N ILE A 53 -11.78 -0.83 4.58
CA ILE A 53 -13.10 -1.20 4.08
C ILE A 53 -13.08 -1.38 2.57
N MET A 54 -12.33 -0.53 1.88
CA MET A 54 -12.28 -0.47 0.43
C MET A 54 -10.98 0.19 -0.03
N TRP A 55 -10.88 0.45 -1.33
CA TRP A 55 -9.73 1.10 -1.93
C TRP A 55 -10.15 2.37 -2.66
N ALA A 56 -9.24 3.33 -2.75
CA ALA A 56 -9.42 4.50 -3.59
C ALA A 56 -8.37 4.54 -4.70
N GLU A 57 -8.81 4.86 -5.91
CA GLU A 57 -7.95 5.17 -7.05
C GLU A 57 -8.33 6.57 -7.56
N ALA A 58 -7.44 7.54 -7.34
CA ALA A 58 -7.73 8.96 -7.49
C ALA A 58 -8.98 9.39 -6.69
N ASN A 59 -10.06 9.79 -7.37
CA ASN A 59 -11.32 10.18 -6.76
C ASN A 59 -12.39 9.08 -6.79
N ASN A 60 -12.04 7.86 -7.18
CA ASN A 60 -12.97 6.73 -7.26
C ASN A 60 -12.80 5.82 -6.05
N TYR A 61 -13.91 5.46 -5.42
CA TYR A 61 -13.97 4.54 -4.28
C TYR A 61 -14.46 3.19 -4.77
N ILE A 62 -13.61 2.18 -4.60
CA ILE A 62 -13.73 0.86 -5.20
C ILE A 62 -13.93 -0.17 -4.10
N TYR A 63 -15.15 -0.69 -4.00
CA TYR A 63 -15.54 -1.73 -3.06
C TYR A 63 -15.70 -3.06 -3.80
N ARG A 64 -14.94 -4.07 -3.39
CA ARG A 64 -14.97 -5.43 -3.98
C ARG A 64 -14.96 -5.44 -5.52
N GLY A 65 -14.10 -4.58 -6.09
CA GLY A 65 -13.89 -4.46 -7.54
C GLY A 65 -14.89 -3.61 -8.31
N ARG A 66 -15.84 -2.96 -7.64
CA ARG A 66 -16.78 -2.04 -8.26
C ARG A 66 -16.63 -0.63 -7.70
N THR A 67 -16.76 0.37 -8.56
CA THR A 67 -16.75 1.78 -8.13
C THR A 67 -18.13 2.13 -7.58
N ILE A 68 -18.24 2.32 -6.26
CA ILE A 68 -19.52 2.60 -5.59
C ILE A 68 -19.76 4.10 -5.46
N ALA A 69 -18.68 4.87 -5.34
CA ALA A 69 -18.77 6.32 -5.17
C ALA A 69 -17.58 7.03 -5.79
N LYS A 70 -17.78 8.32 -6.08
CA LYS A 70 -16.74 9.23 -6.54
C LYS A 70 -16.82 10.53 -5.74
N THR A 71 -15.67 11.07 -5.38
CA THR A 71 -15.60 12.44 -4.86
C THR A 71 -15.46 13.43 -6.00
N LYS A 72 -16.17 14.55 -5.90
CA LYS A 72 -16.08 15.66 -6.86
C LYS A 72 -15.86 16.98 -6.13
N GLY A 73 -14.96 17.78 -6.67
CA GLY A 73 -14.60 19.07 -6.08
C GLY A 73 -13.80 18.88 -4.79
N GLY A 74 -14.04 19.77 -3.83
CA GLY A 74 -13.22 19.88 -2.64
C GLY A 74 -12.13 20.94 -2.79
N SER A 75 -12.00 21.80 -1.80
CA SER A 75 -10.94 22.79 -1.68
C SER A 75 -10.49 22.87 -0.22
N LEU A 76 -9.49 23.70 0.09
CA LEU A 76 -9.07 23.95 1.48
C LEU A 76 -10.21 24.43 2.39
N TYR A 77 -11.28 25.00 1.82
CA TYR A 77 -12.41 25.57 2.56
C TYR A 77 -13.76 24.94 2.19
N THR A 78 -13.77 23.92 1.34
CA THR A 78 -15.01 23.33 0.84
C THR A 78 -14.89 21.82 0.89
N ALA A 79 -15.80 21.16 1.60
CA ALA A 79 -15.87 19.71 1.61
C ALA A 79 -16.17 19.19 0.20
N PRO A 80 -15.54 18.07 -0.22
CA PRO A 80 -15.88 17.43 -1.48
C PRO A 80 -17.31 16.85 -1.42
N GLU A 81 -17.97 16.80 -2.58
CA GLU A 81 -19.27 16.14 -2.70
C GLU A 81 -19.08 14.66 -3.03
N LEU A 82 -19.85 13.81 -2.34
CA LEU A 82 -19.90 12.38 -2.60
C LEU A 82 -20.98 12.08 -3.64
N ILE A 83 -20.57 11.54 -4.78
CA ILE A 83 -21.47 11.09 -5.84
C ILE A 83 -21.53 9.57 -5.80
N VAL A 84 -22.67 9.02 -5.40
CA VAL A 84 -22.93 7.58 -5.44
C VAL A 84 -23.16 7.17 -6.90
N VAL A 85 -22.38 6.21 -7.39
CA VAL A 85 -22.40 5.75 -8.79
C VAL A 85 -23.19 4.46 -8.93
N ASP A 86 -23.01 3.53 -7.98
CA ASP A 86 -23.68 2.23 -7.97
C ASP A 86 -23.97 1.82 -6.53
N ASP A 87 -25.23 1.52 -6.24
CA ASP A 87 -25.74 1.09 -4.93
C ASP A 87 -26.39 -0.30 -4.99
N SER A 88 -26.35 -0.97 -6.15
CA SER A 88 -27.26 -2.09 -6.43
C SER A 88 -26.86 -3.43 -5.80
N ASP A 89 -25.63 -3.58 -5.30
CA ASP A 89 -25.12 -4.80 -4.63
C ASP A 89 -24.33 -4.51 -3.34
N CYS A 90 -24.28 -3.24 -2.91
CA CYS A 90 -23.79 -2.90 -1.58
C CYS A 90 -24.95 -3.13 -0.63
N GLY A 91 -25.09 -4.33 -0.06
CA GLY A 91 -26.08 -4.55 0.99
C GLY A 91 -25.97 -3.49 2.11
N ASP A 92 -26.90 -3.49 3.06
CA ASP A 92 -27.00 -2.43 4.08
C ASP A 92 -25.69 -2.18 4.89
N ALA A 93 -24.78 -3.16 4.91
CA ALA A 93 -23.48 -3.07 5.57
C ALA A 93 -22.29 -3.48 4.68
N LEU A 94 -21.28 -2.60 4.60
CA LEU A 94 -19.98 -2.88 4.00
C LEU A 94 -19.13 -3.73 4.93
N VAL A 95 -18.34 -4.62 4.33
CA VAL A 95 -17.47 -5.56 5.05
C VAL A 95 -16.01 -5.22 4.75
N ALA A 96 -15.19 -5.22 5.80
CA ALA A 96 -13.76 -4.97 5.69
C ALA A 96 -13.04 -5.98 4.77
N VAL A 97 -11.90 -5.56 4.25
CA VAL A 97 -11.04 -6.40 3.40
C VAL A 97 -10.42 -7.51 4.23
N ASP A 98 -10.46 -8.73 3.71
CA ASP A 98 -9.77 -9.88 4.29
C ASP A 98 -8.27 -9.81 3.94
N ILE A 99 -7.51 -9.06 4.75
CA ILE A 99 -6.07 -8.89 4.58
C ILE A 99 -5.34 -10.24 4.62
N PRO A 100 -5.55 -11.13 5.61
CA PRO A 100 -4.83 -12.40 5.66
C PRO A 100 -5.01 -13.24 4.39
N LYS A 101 -6.25 -13.37 3.88
CA LYS A 101 -6.52 -14.12 2.65
C LYS A 101 -5.96 -13.40 1.42
N MET A 102 -5.99 -12.07 1.37
CA MET A 102 -5.36 -11.29 0.30
C MET A 102 -3.85 -11.51 0.25
N VAL A 103 -3.17 -11.48 1.40
CA VAL A 103 -1.73 -11.75 1.50
C VAL A 103 -1.42 -13.17 1.06
N GLU A 104 -2.22 -14.15 1.50
CA GLU A 104 -2.02 -15.55 1.11
C GLU A 104 -2.13 -15.74 -0.41
N ARG A 105 -3.11 -15.11 -1.06
CA ARG A 105 -3.27 -15.19 -2.52
C ARG A 105 -2.11 -14.60 -3.31
N ASN A 106 -1.45 -13.60 -2.75
CA ASN A 106 -0.31 -12.92 -3.39
C ASN A 106 1.05 -13.50 -2.98
N ARG A 107 1.08 -14.47 -2.04
CA ARG A 107 2.29 -14.99 -1.42
C ARG A 107 3.31 -15.47 -2.44
N GLU A 108 2.91 -16.36 -3.35
CA GLU A 108 3.83 -16.99 -4.31
C GLU A 108 4.54 -15.96 -5.21
N LEU A 109 3.77 -14.99 -5.73
CA LEU A 109 4.30 -13.92 -6.59
C LEU A 109 5.23 -13.00 -5.80
N LEU A 110 4.83 -12.59 -4.59
CA LEU A 110 5.64 -11.74 -3.73
C LEU A 110 6.93 -12.43 -3.30
N GLU A 111 6.88 -13.71 -2.92
CA GLU A 111 8.07 -14.49 -2.56
C GLU A 111 9.05 -14.57 -3.73
N THR A 112 8.56 -14.85 -4.93
CA THR A 112 9.38 -14.87 -6.15
C THR A 112 10.04 -13.51 -6.39
N LEU A 113 9.27 -12.42 -6.29
CA LEU A 113 9.77 -11.06 -6.46
C LEU A 113 10.84 -10.70 -5.41
N SER A 114 10.60 -11.06 -4.15
CA SER A 114 11.54 -10.83 -3.05
C SER A 114 12.85 -11.56 -3.29
N GLN A 115 12.81 -12.85 -3.65
CA GLN A 115 14.01 -13.65 -3.90
C GLN A 115 14.82 -13.12 -5.10
N GLU A 116 14.15 -12.73 -6.18
CA GLU A 116 14.83 -12.07 -7.30
C GLU A 116 15.50 -10.77 -6.88
N THR A 117 14.86 -9.99 -6.02
CA THR A 117 15.38 -8.68 -5.59
C THR A 117 16.56 -8.84 -4.65
N VAL A 118 16.51 -9.81 -3.73
CA VAL A 118 17.65 -10.21 -2.89
C VAL A 118 18.85 -10.61 -3.75
N LYS A 119 18.65 -11.45 -4.77
CA LYS A 119 19.72 -11.85 -5.70
C LYS A 119 20.29 -10.66 -6.47
N LYS A 120 19.43 -9.73 -6.93
CA LYS A 120 19.86 -8.50 -7.61
C LYS A 120 20.68 -7.61 -6.67
N ALA A 121 20.24 -7.41 -5.42
CA ALA A 121 20.95 -6.63 -4.42
C ALA A 121 22.34 -7.21 -4.13
N TYR A 122 22.45 -8.53 -3.94
CA TYR A 122 23.74 -9.20 -3.76
C TYR A 122 24.66 -9.08 -4.99
N GLY A 123 24.09 -9.16 -6.20
CA GLY A 123 24.82 -8.94 -7.45
C GLY A 123 25.40 -7.53 -7.56
N VAL A 124 24.62 -6.51 -7.16
CA VAL A 124 25.09 -5.11 -7.08
C VAL A 124 26.21 -4.98 -6.05
N TYR A 125 26.02 -5.53 -4.85
CA TYR A 125 27.04 -5.54 -3.81
C TYR A 125 28.37 -6.10 -4.32
N ASN A 126 28.37 -7.29 -4.92
CA ASN A 126 29.60 -7.90 -5.45
C ASN A 126 30.27 -7.08 -6.54
N LYS A 127 29.50 -6.37 -7.37
CA LYS A 127 30.03 -5.51 -8.44
C LYS A 127 30.73 -4.26 -7.90
N TYR A 128 30.28 -3.74 -6.76
CA TYR A 128 30.74 -2.47 -6.22
C TYR A 128 31.58 -2.58 -4.95
N ARG A 129 31.66 -3.74 -4.28
CA ARG A 129 32.35 -3.90 -2.99
C ARG A 129 33.84 -3.53 -2.98
N SER A 130 34.48 -3.49 -4.15
CA SER A 130 35.88 -3.07 -4.31
C SER A 130 36.02 -1.68 -4.96
N LYS A 131 34.91 -0.95 -5.11
CA LYS A 131 34.80 0.33 -5.83
C LYS A 131 34.24 1.47 -4.98
N VAL A 132 33.64 1.14 -3.84
CA VAL A 132 33.05 2.10 -2.91
C VAL A 132 33.54 1.76 -1.51
N ASP A 133 33.67 2.78 -0.67
CA ASP A 133 34.14 2.61 0.71
C ASP A 133 33.02 2.11 1.64
N VAL A 134 31.77 2.50 1.36
CA VAL A 134 30.62 2.25 2.23
C VAL A 134 29.39 1.90 1.40
N PHE A 135 28.64 0.90 1.86
CA PHE A 135 27.23 0.70 1.50
C PHE A 135 26.36 1.20 2.62
N TYR A 136 25.28 1.89 2.28
CA TYR A 136 24.28 2.27 3.28
C TYR A 136 22.87 2.08 2.74
N VAL A 137 21.93 1.86 3.67
CA VAL A 137 20.49 1.86 3.42
C VAL A 137 19.94 3.16 4.00
N ALA A 138 19.42 4.03 3.14
CA ALA A 138 18.66 5.20 3.57
C ALA A 138 17.33 4.72 4.16
N PHE A 139 17.11 5.01 5.43
CA PHE A 139 15.94 4.58 6.18
C PHE A 139 15.12 5.79 6.60
N SER A 140 13.80 5.70 6.49
CA SER A 140 12.87 6.78 6.85
C SER A 140 11.78 6.35 7.83
N GLY A 141 11.76 5.09 8.27
CA GLY A 141 10.63 4.51 9.01
C GLY A 141 9.40 4.19 8.15
N GLY A 142 9.35 4.68 6.91
CA GLY A 142 8.25 4.39 5.99
C GLY A 142 8.32 2.98 5.37
N LYS A 143 7.16 2.49 4.90
CA LYS A 143 6.96 1.15 4.33
C LYS A 143 8.03 0.72 3.31
N ASP A 144 8.40 1.63 2.40
CA ASP A 144 9.32 1.33 1.31
C ASP A 144 10.77 1.16 1.82
N SER A 145 11.15 1.95 2.82
CA SER A 145 12.46 1.88 3.45
C SER A 145 12.60 0.64 4.35
N VAL A 146 11.51 0.23 5.02
CA VAL A 146 11.45 -1.02 5.81
C VAL A 146 11.63 -2.24 4.91
N VAL A 147 10.90 -2.32 3.79
CA VAL A 147 11.06 -3.42 2.82
C VAL A 147 12.47 -3.41 2.20
N THR A 148 13.00 -2.23 1.89
CA THR A 148 14.37 -2.10 1.36
C THR A 148 15.40 -2.64 2.37
N LEU A 149 15.26 -2.29 3.65
CA LEU A 149 16.14 -2.76 4.71
C LEU A 149 16.05 -4.28 4.89
N ASP A 150 14.84 -4.86 4.89
CA ASP A 150 14.66 -6.32 4.94
C ASP A 150 15.43 -7.02 3.80
N ILE A 151 15.20 -6.56 2.56
CA ILE A 151 15.85 -7.11 1.36
C ILE A 151 17.38 -7.03 1.47
N VAL A 152 17.93 -5.88 1.87
CA VAL A 152 19.38 -5.69 1.98
C VAL A 152 19.95 -6.52 3.12
N SER A 153 19.27 -6.60 4.26
CA SER A 153 19.69 -7.41 5.42
C SER A 153 19.74 -8.91 5.12
N ARG A 154 18.84 -9.39 4.24
CA ARG A 154 18.84 -10.77 3.74
C ARG A 154 19.90 -11.02 2.67
N ALA A 155 20.25 -9.99 1.90
CA ALA A 155 21.16 -10.12 0.77
C ALA A 155 22.63 -9.96 1.16
N LEU A 156 22.96 -9.10 2.14
CA LEU A 156 24.32 -8.72 2.49
C LEU A 156 24.66 -9.12 3.94
N PRO A 157 25.93 -9.39 4.26
CA PRO A 157 26.37 -9.52 5.65
C PRO A 157 26.03 -8.27 6.47
N HIS A 158 25.60 -8.43 7.72
CA HIS A 158 25.18 -7.30 8.58
C HIS A 158 26.27 -6.26 8.85
N ASN A 159 27.55 -6.62 8.72
CA ASN A 159 28.68 -5.71 8.86
C ASN A 159 29.14 -5.09 7.53
N ALA A 160 28.48 -5.41 6.42
CA ALA A 160 28.84 -4.94 5.08
C ALA A 160 28.12 -3.65 4.66
N PHE A 161 27.15 -3.18 5.46
CA PHE A 161 26.42 -1.94 5.22
C PHE A 161 26.03 -1.26 6.54
N VAL A 162 25.70 0.02 6.46
CA VAL A 162 25.13 0.80 7.58
C VAL A 162 23.72 1.27 7.27
N VAL A 163 22.90 1.50 8.29
CA VAL A 163 21.57 2.11 8.12
C VAL A 163 21.68 3.57 8.50
N LEU A 164 21.21 4.45 7.62
CA LEU A 164 21.26 5.90 7.82
C LEU A 164 19.85 6.47 7.84
N PHE A 165 19.47 7.05 8.97
CA PHE A 165 18.24 7.80 9.13
C PHE A 165 18.52 9.30 8.97
N GLY A 166 17.88 9.93 7.99
CA GLY A 166 18.00 11.35 7.73
C GLY A 166 17.01 12.14 8.57
N ASP A 167 17.38 12.49 9.80
CA ASP A 167 16.52 13.23 10.70
C ASP A 167 16.41 14.72 10.30
N THR A 168 15.21 15.14 9.90
CA THR A 168 14.90 16.53 9.54
C THR A 168 14.50 17.37 10.76
N GLY A 169 14.20 16.73 11.90
CA GLY A 169 13.55 17.33 13.06
C GLY A 169 12.05 17.61 12.88
N MET A 170 11.45 17.19 11.75
CA MET A 170 10.02 17.38 11.42
C MET A 170 9.23 16.07 11.33
N GLU A 171 9.86 14.93 11.64
CA GLU A 171 9.17 13.64 11.59
C GLU A 171 8.18 13.50 12.75
N PHE A 172 7.17 12.65 12.57
CA PHE A 172 6.25 12.31 13.66
C PHE A 172 6.99 11.58 14.79
N SER A 173 6.51 11.73 16.04
CA SER A 173 7.05 11.01 17.20
C SER A 173 7.18 9.52 16.95
N ASP A 174 6.16 8.94 16.30
CA ASP A 174 6.04 7.52 16.01
C ASP A 174 7.10 7.03 15.01
N THR A 175 7.78 7.94 14.28
CA THR A 175 8.91 7.58 13.42
C THR A 175 10.18 7.33 14.24
N TYR A 176 10.29 7.95 15.43
CA TYR A 176 11.46 7.84 16.31
C TYR A 176 11.36 6.70 17.33
N GLU A 177 10.13 6.34 17.75
CA GLU A 177 9.84 5.23 18.67
C GLU A 177 10.05 3.85 18.02
#